data_AF-A0A9N9D4I2-F1
#
_entry.id   AF-A0A9N9D4I2-F1
#
_cell.length_a   1.000
_cell.length_b   1.000
_cell.length_c   1.000
_cell.angle_alpha   90.00
_cell.angle_beta   90.00
_cell.angle_gamma   90.00
#
_symmetry.space_group_name_H-M   'P 1'
#
loop_
_entity.id
_entity.type
_entity.pdbx_description
1 polymer ?
#
loop_
_entity_poly.entity_id
_entity_poly.type
_entity_poly.pdbx_seq_one_letter_code
_entity_poly.pdbx_strand_id
1 'polypeptide(L)'
;VDLDTIDLSNLNRQFLFRKHHIKKSKAHVARESALKFNPNVNIKSHHANIKDPEFSVEWFKSFDIVMNALDNLEARFHVNEMCMAANIPLLESGTEGYVGQVTVIKKDESECYACQEKPKKITYPVCTIRSTPSKPIHCIVWAKSYLFSQLFGTPDDEEEEIKEDMDADNAQEIENLKRETQELIKIREAIGSDNYPYLVFKKVFTDDINRLLTWEDVWKKRAPPKPLVYETLENGVIDNGTGQYSSNSGTLEDQRVWSLKENFNVFVDSVRRLSKRALKEKAEDPTASLSFDKDDDDALDFVTATANLRSYIFDIKMNSKFDVKAMAGNIIPAIATTNAIIAGNDCDASF
;
A
#
# COMPACT_ATOMS: atom_id res chain seq x y z
N VAL A 1 -16.57 -2.01 -16.94
CA VAL A 1 -16.84 -1.46 -15.60
C VAL A 1 -15.50 -1.13 -14.99
N ASP A 2 -15.33 0.05 -14.39
CA ASP A 2 -14.08 0.43 -13.70
C ASP A 2 -14.42 1.43 -12.59
N LEU A 3 -13.89 1.24 -11.37
CA LEU A 3 -14.18 2.08 -10.21
C LEU A 3 -13.21 3.27 -10.09
N ASP A 4 -12.13 3.27 -10.84
CA ASP A 4 -11.03 4.22 -10.69
C ASP A 4 -11.17 5.47 -11.56
N THR A 5 -10.44 6.49 -11.11
CA THR A 5 -10.11 7.66 -11.93
C THR A 5 -8.70 7.56 -12.52
N ILE A 6 -8.43 8.35 -13.55
CA ILE A 6 -7.15 8.35 -14.27
C ILE A 6 -6.08 9.04 -13.45
N ASP A 7 -4.94 8.37 -13.27
CA ASP A 7 -3.73 8.91 -12.66
C ASP A 7 -2.61 9.16 -13.69
N LEU A 8 -1.64 10.02 -13.36
CA LEU A 8 -0.48 10.30 -14.21
C LEU A 8 0.32 9.03 -14.51
N SER A 9 0.48 8.15 -13.51
CA SER A 9 1.21 6.87 -13.63
C SER A 9 0.57 5.89 -14.62
N ASN A 10 -0.70 6.10 -15.01
CA ASN A 10 -1.41 5.25 -15.96
C ASN A 10 -1.02 5.55 -17.42
N LEU A 11 -0.58 6.77 -17.71
CA LEU A 11 -0.43 7.27 -19.08
C LEU A 11 0.69 6.57 -19.87
N ASN A 12 1.61 5.87 -19.22
CA ASN A 12 2.68 5.11 -19.87
C ASN A 12 2.19 3.83 -20.58
N ARG A 13 0.99 3.32 -20.23
CA ARG A 13 0.49 2.02 -20.71
C ARG A 13 -1.01 1.99 -21.04
N GLN A 14 -1.78 2.96 -20.58
CA GLN A 14 -3.21 3.07 -20.86
C GLN A 14 -3.45 4.14 -21.94
N PHE A 15 -3.18 3.78 -23.19
CA PHE A 15 -3.06 4.71 -24.32
C PHE A 15 -4.36 5.43 -24.73
N LEU A 16 -5.51 5.04 -24.18
CA LEU A 16 -6.79 5.75 -24.37
C LEU A 16 -6.85 7.06 -23.57
N PHE A 17 -5.93 7.27 -22.63
CA PHE A 17 -5.91 8.41 -21.72
C PHE A 17 -4.87 9.46 -22.13
N ARG A 18 -5.08 10.71 -21.68
CA ARG A 18 -4.24 11.87 -21.96
C ARG A 18 -4.09 12.68 -20.68
N LYS A 19 -3.08 13.57 -20.62
CA LYS A 19 -2.79 14.38 -19.42
C LYS A 19 -3.98 15.21 -18.94
N HIS A 20 -4.83 15.70 -19.84
CA HIS A 20 -6.04 16.46 -19.48
C HIS A 20 -7.22 15.60 -18.99
N HIS A 21 -7.08 14.27 -19.01
CA HIS A 21 -8.07 13.33 -18.48
C HIS A 21 -7.79 12.93 -17.02
N ILE A 22 -6.69 13.39 -16.42
CA ILE A 22 -6.34 13.07 -15.02
C ILE A 22 -7.51 13.45 -14.09
N LYS A 23 -7.78 12.60 -13.09
CA LYS A 23 -8.93 12.63 -12.16
C LYS A 23 -10.32 12.39 -12.78
N LYS A 24 -10.42 12.13 -14.09
CA LYS A 24 -11.69 11.67 -14.70
C LYS A 24 -11.83 10.15 -14.62
N SER A 25 -13.07 9.66 -14.71
CA SER A 25 -13.38 8.22 -14.77
C SER A 25 -12.65 7.50 -15.90
N LYS A 26 -11.97 6.39 -15.59
CA LYS A 26 -11.34 5.53 -16.61
C LYS A 26 -12.38 4.99 -17.59
N ALA A 27 -13.50 4.46 -17.08
CA ALA A 27 -14.55 3.84 -17.89
C ALA A 27 -15.16 4.81 -18.91
N HIS A 28 -15.54 6.01 -18.47
CA HIS A 28 -16.18 7.00 -19.34
C HIS A 28 -15.22 7.54 -20.41
N VAL A 29 -13.98 7.88 -20.02
CA VAL A 29 -12.99 8.40 -20.96
C VAL A 29 -12.56 7.32 -21.96
N ALA A 30 -12.43 6.06 -21.55
CA ALA A 30 -12.11 4.96 -22.45
C ALA A 30 -13.18 4.81 -23.55
N ARG A 31 -14.46 4.89 -23.18
CA ARG A 31 -15.59 4.92 -24.12
C ARG A 31 -15.50 6.09 -25.08
N GLU A 32 -15.31 7.31 -24.58
CA GLU A 32 -15.20 8.51 -25.43
C GLU A 32 -14.04 8.41 -26.44
N SER A 33 -12.89 7.89 -26.00
CA SER A 33 -11.74 7.66 -26.87
C SER A 33 -12.02 6.58 -27.91
N ALA A 34 -12.60 5.43 -27.51
CA ALA A 34 -12.92 4.33 -28.42
C ALA A 34 -13.92 4.73 -29.51
N LEU A 35 -14.97 5.49 -29.16
CA LEU A 35 -15.98 5.97 -30.12
C LEU A 35 -15.43 6.95 -31.16
N LYS A 36 -14.31 7.62 -30.89
CA LYS A 36 -13.60 8.42 -31.90
C LYS A 36 -12.90 7.56 -32.95
N PHE A 37 -12.45 6.35 -32.58
CA PHE A 37 -11.80 5.41 -33.50
C PHE A 37 -12.82 4.63 -34.32
N ASN A 38 -13.89 4.16 -33.68
CA ASN A 38 -14.97 3.45 -34.35
C ASN A 38 -16.32 3.90 -33.77
N PRO A 39 -17.10 4.74 -34.48
CA PRO A 39 -18.40 5.20 -33.98
C PRO A 39 -19.50 4.15 -34.11
N ASN A 40 -19.27 3.04 -34.81
CA ASN A 40 -20.29 2.01 -35.07
C ASN A 40 -20.43 1.00 -33.93
N VAL A 41 -19.54 1.01 -32.95
CA VAL A 41 -19.65 0.11 -31.78
C VAL A 41 -20.56 0.70 -30.71
N ASN A 42 -21.33 -0.16 -30.04
CA ASN A 42 -22.15 0.23 -28.91
C ASN A 42 -21.41 -0.04 -27.60
N ILE A 43 -20.99 1.02 -26.90
CA ILE A 43 -20.26 0.91 -25.64
C ILE A 43 -21.08 1.52 -24.51
N LYS A 44 -21.37 0.70 -23.48
CA LYS A 44 -21.90 1.14 -22.19
C LYS A 44 -20.75 1.16 -21.17
N SER A 45 -20.50 2.33 -20.59
CA SER A 45 -19.45 2.52 -19.58
C SER A 45 -20.07 2.74 -18.21
N HIS A 46 -19.59 2.00 -17.19
CA HIS A 46 -20.00 2.15 -15.80
C HIS A 46 -18.78 2.54 -14.96
N HIS A 47 -18.85 3.70 -14.31
CA HIS A 47 -17.92 4.06 -13.23
C HIS A 47 -18.48 3.48 -11.93
N ALA A 48 -18.12 2.24 -11.62
CA ALA A 48 -18.69 1.48 -10.51
C ALA A 48 -17.76 0.34 -10.11
N ASN A 49 -17.98 -0.23 -8.92
CA ASN A 49 -17.29 -1.44 -8.49
C ASN A 49 -18.07 -2.66 -9.03
N ILE A 50 -17.39 -3.63 -9.64
CA ILE A 50 -18.07 -4.82 -10.18
C ILE A 50 -18.79 -5.64 -9.09
N LYS A 51 -18.41 -5.45 -7.82
CA LYS A 51 -19.05 -6.05 -6.65
C LYS A 51 -20.35 -5.34 -6.23
N ASP A 52 -20.71 -4.23 -6.87
CA ASP A 52 -21.91 -3.48 -6.53
C ASP A 52 -23.18 -4.32 -6.85
N PRO A 53 -24.25 -4.23 -6.04
CA PRO A 53 -25.43 -5.09 -6.18
C PRO A 53 -26.16 -4.99 -7.53
N GLU A 54 -25.94 -3.92 -8.29
CA GLU A 54 -26.52 -3.76 -9.63
C GLU A 54 -26.00 -4.79 -10.64
N PHE A 55 -24.76 -5.29 -10.46
CA PHE A 55 -24.12 -6.27 -11.33
C PHE A 55 -24.51 -7.70 -10.90
N SER A 56 -25.80 -7.97 -10.87
CA SER A 56 -26.36 -9.27 -10.47
C SER A 56 -26.07 -10.39 -11.48
N VAL A 57 -26.35 -11.65 -11.09
CA VAL A 57 -26.25 -12.81 -12.00
C VAL A 57 -27.05 -12.62 -13.28
N GLU A 58 -28.21 -11.95 -13.21
CA GLU A 58 -29.04 -11.66 -14.37
C GLU A 58 -28.38 -10.64 -15.32
N TRP A 59 -27.62 -9.69 -14.76
CA TRP A 59 -26.80 -8.78 -15.56
C TRP A 59 -25.70 -9.54 -16.30
N PHE A 60 -25.01 -10.46 -15.61
CA PHE A 60 -23.99 -11.32 -16.23
C PHE A 60 -24.56 -12.19 -17.37
N LYS A 61 -25.78 -12.73 -17.21
CA LYS A 61 -26.46 -13.51 -18.26
C LYS A 61 -26.78 -12.73 -19.54
N SER A 62 -26.72 -11.40 -19.50
CA SER A 62 -26.93 -10.56 -20.68
C SER A 62 -25.73 -10.51 -21.63
N PHE A 63 -24.59 -11.11 -21.26
CA PHE A 63 -23.37 -11.17 -22.06
C PHE A 63 -23.14 -12.55 -22.66
N ASP A 64 -22.52 -12.59 -23.84
CA ASP A 64 -22.05 -13.84 -24.45
C ASP A 64 -20.71 -14.30 -23.86
N ILE A 65 -19.84 -13.35 -23.52
CA ILE A 65 -18.49 -13.57 -22.96
C ILE A 65 -18.20 -12.45 -21.95
N VAL A 66 -17.48 -12.79 -20.87
CA VAL A 66 -16.91 -11.82 -19.93
C VAL A 66 -15.39 -11.87 -20.03
N MET A 67 -14.74 -10.70 -20.00
CA MET A 67 -13.27 -10.59 -20.06
C MET A 67 -12.77 -9.80 -18.85
N ASN A 68 -11.87 -10.40 -18.08
CA ASN A 68 -11.23 -9.72 -16.96
C ASN A 68 -10.06 -8.87 -17.44
N ALA A 69 -9.97 -7.67 -16.89
CA ALA A 69 -8.83 -6.76 -17.03
C ALA A 69 -8.49 -6.15 -15.64
N LEU A 70 -8.49 -7.02 -14.63
CA LEU A 70 -8.44 -6.68 -13.21
C LEU A 70 -7.03 -6.80 -12.63
N ASP A 71 -6.74 -6.07 -11.56
CA ASP A 71 -5.43 -6.02 -10.90
C ASP A 71 -5.41 -6.59 -9.48
N ASN A 72 -6.56 -7.05 -8.97
CA ASN A 72 -6.69 -7.59 -7.62
C ASN A 72 -7.42 -8.94 -7.61
N LEU A 73 -7.00 -9.82 -6.70
CA LEU A 73 -7.51 -11.19 -6.60
C LEU A 73 -8.98 -11.23 -6.20
N GLU A 74 -9.41 -10.35 -5.29
CA GLU A 74 -10.80 -10.35 -4.76
C GLU A 74 -11.82 -10.13 -5.88
N ALA A 75 -11.62 -9.10 -6.73
CA ALA A 75 -12.50 -8.85 -7.86
C ALA A 75 -12.47 -9.99 -8.89
N ARG A 76 -11.31 -10.62 -9.12
CA ARG A 76 -11.20 -11.80 -10.01
C ARG A 76 -12.01 -12.99 -9.48
N PHE A 77 -11.93 -13.27 -8.18
CA PHE A 77 -12.74 -14.30 -7.53
C PHE A 77 -14.24 -14.00 -7.65
N HIS A 78 -14.65 -12.75 -7.38
CA HIS A 78 -16.04 -12.34 -7.52
C HIS A 78 -16.56 -12.52 -8.95
N VAL A 79 -15.85 -12.02 -9.96
CA VAL A 79 -16.27 -12.18 -11.37
C VAL A 79 -16.30 -13.65 -11.77
N ASN A 80 -15.34 -14.46 -11.32
CA ASN A 80 -15.36 -15.91 -11.53
C ASN A 80 -16.63 -16.55 -10.95
N GLU A 81 -16.99 -16.26 -9.70
CA GLU A 81 -18.22 -16.78 -9.08
C GLU A 81 -19.47 -16.37 -9.88
N MET A 82 -19.54 -15.10 -10.30
CA MET A 82 -20.66 -14.58 -11.07
C MET A 82 -20.78 -15.24 -12.44
N CYS A 83 -19.67 -15.47 -13.15
CA CYS A 83 -19.66 -16.17 -14.44
C CYS A 83 -20.06 -17.66 -14.28
N MET A 84 -19.60 -18.32 -13.22
CA MET A 84 -19.99 -19.71 -12.91
C MET A 84 -21.48 -19.83 -12.54
N ALA A 85 -22.05 -18.82 -11.86
CA ALA A 85 -23.47 -18.75 -11.54
C ALA A 85 -24.33 -18.43 -12.78
N ALA A 86 -23.85 -17.52 -13.63
CA ALA A 86 -24.54 -17.12 -14.86
C ALA A 86 -24.37 -18.11 -16.02
N ASN A 87 -23.42 -19.04 -15.91
CA ASN A 87 -23.00 -19.96 -16.98
C ASN A 87 -22.51 -19.22 -18.23
N ILE A 88 -21.68 -18.19 -18.03
CA ILE A 88 -21.07 -17.40 -19.10
C ILE A 88 -19.56 -17.68 -19.14
N PRO A 89 -18.95 -17.92 -20.33
CA PRO A 89 -17.51 -18.05 -20.46
C PRO A 89 -16.77 -16.80 -19.97
N LEU A 90 -15.70 -17.02 -19.20
CA LEU A 90 -14.82 -15.98 -18.68
C LEU A 90 -13.42 -16.12 -19.30
N LEU A 91 -12.93 -15.04 -19.90
CA LEU A 91 -11.53 -14.89 -20.26
C LEU A 91 -10.79 -14.18 -19.12
N GLU A 92 -9.87 -14.90 -18.49
CA GLU A 92 -9.05 -14.39 -17.41
C GLU A 92 -7.63 -14.14 -17.91
N SER A 93 -7.12 -12.93 -17.65
CA SER A 93 -5.77 -12.55 -18.04
C SER A 93 -5.08 -11.69 -16.99
N GLY A 94 -3.75 -11.71 -17.02
CA GLY A 94 -2.92 -10.95 -16.08
C GLY A 94 -1.53 -10.68 -16.64
N THR A 95 -0.90 -9.63 -16.12
CA THR A 95 0.46 -9.20 -16.51
C THR A 95 1.26 -8.80 -15.28
N GLU A 96 2.56 -9.05 -15.34
CA GLU A 96 3.57 -8.57 -14.37
C GLU A 96 4.90 -8.36 -15.11
N GLY A 97 5.31 -7.10 -15.29
CA GLY A 97 6.52 -6.76 -16.02
C GLY A 97 6.53 -7.34 -17.44
N TYR A 98 7.40 -8.32 -17.68
CA TYR A 98 7.58 -8.98 -18.98
C TYR A 98 6.81 -10.31 -19.11
N VAL A 99 6.08 -10.72 -18.08
CA VAL A 99 5.30 -11.97 -18.09
C VAL A 99 3.81 -11.68 -18.09
N GLY A 100 3.04 -12.60 -18.63
CA GLY A 100 1.58 -12.57 -18.58
C GLY A 100 1.00 -13.90 -19.05
N GLN A 101 -0.29 -14.07 -18.81
CA GLN A 101 -1.04 -15.28 -19.15
C GLN A 101 -2.47 -14.94 -19.55
N VAL A 102 -3.07 -15.86 -20.30
CA VAL A 102 -4.49 -15.88 -20.67
C VAL A 102 -5.03 -17.29 -20.41
N THR A 103 -6.22 -17.38 -19.83
CA THR A 103 -6.92 -18.65 -19.61
C THR A 103 -8.40 -18.47 -19.92
N VAL A 104 -9.01 -19.50 -20.52
CA VAL A 104 -10.46 -19.56 -20.75
C VAL A 104 -11.09 -20.40 -19.64
N ILE A 105 -12.09 -19.84 -18.97
CA ILE A 105 -12.87 -20.49 -17.92
C ILE A 105 -14.28 -20.71 -18.43
N LYS A 106 -14.71 -21.96 -18.49
CA LYS A 106 -16.07 -22.33 -18.86
C LYS A 106 -16.58 -23.45 -17.96
N LYS A 107 -17.75 -23.21 -17.38
CA LYS A 107 -18.39 -24.15 -16.47
C LYS A 107 -18.56 -25.53 -17.12
N ASP A 108 -18.25 -26.57 -16.35
CA ASP A 108 -18.32 -27.98 -16.74
C ASP A 108 -17.40 -28.40 -17.92
N GLU A 109 -16.54 -27.49 -18.41
CA GLU A 109 -15.59 -27.76 -19.50
C GLU A 109 -14.13 -27.49 -19.10
N SER A 110 -13.88 -26.57 -18.16
CA SER A 110 -12.54 -26.27 -17.64
C SER A 110 -12.55 -26.11 -16.12
N GLU A 111 -11.35 -26.04 -15.53
CA GLU A 111 -11.23 -25.55 -14.15
C GLU A 111 -11.65 -24.08 -14.05
N CYS A 112 -12.15 -23.66 -12.90
CA CYS A 112 -12.46 -22.26 -12.61
C CYS A 112 -11.25 -21.55 -11.99
N TYR A 113 -11.31 -20.23 -11.86
CA TYR A 113 -10.20 -19.44 -11.29
C TYR A 113 -9.81 -19.90 -9.88
N ALA A 114 -10.80 -20.37 -9.11
CA ALA A 114 -10.64 -20.82 -7.72
C ALA A 114 -10.21 -22.28 -7.56
N CYS A 115 -10.11 -23.07 -8.64
CA CYS A 115 -9.64 -24.46 -8.56
C CYS A 115 -8.16 -24.56 -8.17
N GLN A 116 -7.37 -23.53 -8.46
CA GLN A 116 -5.96 -23.47 -8.12
C GLN A 116 -5.72 -22.48 -6.98
N GLU A 117 -4.98 -22.92 -5.96
CA GLU A 117 -4.56 -22.05 -4.87
C GLU A 117 -3.70 -20.90 -5.41
N LYS A 118 -4.09 -19.67 -5.09
CA LYS A 118 -3.34 -18.47 -5.45
C LYS A 118 -2.39 -18.12 -4.32
N PRO A 119 -1.17 -17.61 -4.63
CA PRO A 119 -0.24 -17.20 -3.59
C PRO A 119 -0.90 -16.16 -2.68
N LYS A 120 -0.95 -16.47 -1.38
CA LYS A 120 -1.45 -15.53 -0.37
C LYS A 120 -0.49 -14.34 -0.28
N LYS A 121 -1.03 -13.17 0.04
CA LYS A 121 -0.21 -12.00 0.36
C LYS A 121 0.76 -12.37 1.47
N ILE A 122 2.02 -11.96 1.36
CA ILE A 122 3.02 -12.20 2.40
C ILE A 122 2.61 -11.39 3.63
N THR A 123 2.23 -12.08 4.69
CA THR A 123 2.01 -11.51 6.02
C THR A 123 3.27 -11.68 6.85
N TYR A 124 3.48 -10.78 7.81
CA TYR A 124 4.62 -10.83 8.72
C TYR A 124 4.10 -10.95 10.15
N PRO A 125 4.69 -11.82 10.99
CA PRO A 125 4.26 -11.95 12.37
C PRO A 125 4.34 -10.61 13.11
N VAL A 126 3.35 -10.32 13.95
CA VAL A 126 3.22 -9.06 14.70
C VAL A 126 4.50 -8.72 15.47
N CYS A 127 5.07 -9.70 16.17
CA CYS A 127 6.29 -9.56 16.95
C CYS A 127 7.49 -9.16 16.09
N THR A 128 7.53 -9.60 14.82
CA THR A 128 8.56 -9.20 13.86
C THR A 128 8.38 -7.74 13.44
N ILE A 129 7.14 -7.31 13.21
CA ILE A 129 6.84 -5.93 12.80
C ILE A 129 7.04 -4.95 13.97
N ARG A 130 6.52 -5.27 15.17
CA ARG A 130 6.50 -4.35 16.32
C ARG A 130 7.77 -4.37 17.16
N SER A 131 8.39 -5.53 17.35
CA SER A 131 9.47 -5.68 18.34
C SER A 131 10.82 -6.03 17.73
N THR A 132 10.85 -6.85 16.67
CA THR A 132 12.12 -7.42 16.18
C THR A 132 12.29 -7.41 14.65
N PRO A 133 12.21 -6.23 14.01
CA PRO A 133 12.41 -6.12 12.56
C PRO A 133 13.85 -6.53 12.19
N SER A 134 14.00 -7.07 10.98
CA SER A 134 15.29 -7.56 10.46
C SER A 134 15.48 -7.28 8.96
N LYS A 135 14.44 -6.77 8.29
CA LYS A 135 14.45 -6.41 6.87
C LYS A 135 13.78 -5.05 6.71
N PRO A 136 14.14 -4.27 5.67
CA PRO A 136 13.53 -2.95 5.46
C PRO A 136 12.01 -3.00 5.31
N ILE A 137 11.48 -4.05 4.66
CA ILE A 137 10.03 -4.24 4.51
C ILE A 137 9.30 -4.33 5.86
N HIS A 138 9.92 -4.86 6.92
CA HIS A 138 9.29 -4.89 8.25
C HIS A 138 9.13 -3.47 8.83
N CYS A 139 10.12 -2.60 8.59
CA CYS A 139 10.07 -1.20 9.01
C CYS A 139 9.06 -0.39 8.18
N ILE A 140 8.94 -0.70 6.89
CA ILE A 140 7.97 -0.08 5.98
C ILE A 140 6.54 -0.49 6.34
N VAL A 141 6.28 -1.78 6.57
CA VAL A 141 4.98 -2.28 7.03
C VAL A 141 4.61 -1.68 8.39
N TRP A 142 5.57 -1.58 9.32
CA TRP A 142 5.34 -0.90 10.60
C TRP A 142 4.98 0.59 10.42
N ALA A 143 5.68 1.32 9.55
CA ALA A 143 5.40 2.73 9.31
C ALA A 143 4.05 2.95 8.64
N LYS A 144 3.74 2.12 7.62
CA LYS A 144 2.53 2.20 6.79
C LYS A 144 1.29 1.66 7.49
N SER A 145 1.25 0.38 7.85
CA SER A 145 0.02 -0.28 8.30
C SER A 145 -0.22 -0.10 9.81
N TYR A 146 0.83 0.18 10.59
CA TYR A 146 0.67 0.37 12.04
C TYR A 146 0.73 1.86 12.41
N LEU A 147 1.89 2.52 12.27
CA LEU A 147 2.05 3.86 12.83
C LEU A 147 1.17 4.89 12.13
N PHE A 148 1.08 4.87 10.80
CA PHE A 148 0.23 5.81 10.05
C PHE A 148 -1.24 5.66 10.46
N SER A 149 -1.78 4.43 10.48
CA SER A 149 -3.16 4.16 10.87
C SER A 149 -3.45 4.56 12.32
N GLN A 150 -2.51 4.31 13.25
CA GLN A 150 -2.64 4.74 14.65
C GLN A 150 -2.68 6.26 14.83
N LEU A 151 -1.90 7.01 14.05
CA LEU A 151 -1.83 8.47 14.17
C LEU A 151 -2.93 9.20 13.38
N PHE A 152 -3.22 8.75 12.17
CA PHE A 152 -4.04 9.49 11.21
C PHE A 152 -5.28 8.73 10.72
N GLY A 153 -5.25 7.41 10.72
CA GLY A 153 -6.33 6.55 10.21
C GLY A 153 -7.34 6.09 11.26
N THR A 154 -8.24 5.20 10.85
CA THR A 154 -8.90 4.29 11.78
C THR A 154 -7.91 3.17 12.12
N PRO A 155 -7.96 2.58 13.33
CA PRO A 155 -7.30 1.29 13.54
C PRO A 155 -7.85 0.33 12.48
N ASP A 156 -7.01 -0.07 11.52
CA ASP A 156 -7.44 -0.89 10.37
C ASP A 156 -7.99 -2.24 10.84
N ASP A 157 -8.88 -2.85 10.05
CA ASP A 157 -9.25 -4.27 10.17
C ASP A 157 -8.02 -5.18 9.99
N GLU A 158 -6.95 -4.71 9.31
CA GLU A 158 -5.63 -5.37 9.27
C GLU A 158 -5.04 -5.55 10.69
N GLU A 159 -5.37 -4.69 11.67
CA GLU A 159 -4.97 -4.91 13.07
C GLU A 159 -5.75 -6.05 13.73
N GLU A 160 -6.97 -6.37 13.28
CA GLU A 160 -7.72 -7.53 13.76
C GLU A 160 -7.12 -8.83 13.19
N GLU A 161 -6.76 -8.87 11.91
CA GLU A 161 -6.03 -10.02 11.32
C GLU A 161 -4.66 -10.24 12.00
N ILE A 162 -3.95 -9.15 12.34
CA ILE A 162 -2.69 -9.19 13.10
C ILE A 162 -2.92 -9.72 14.52
N LYS A 163 -4.06 -9.43 15.17
CA LYS A 163 -4.39 -9.95 16.51
C LYS A 163 -4.78 -11.43 16.49
N GLU A 164 -5.34 -11.93 15.41
CA GLU A 164 -5.76 -13.34 15.28
C GLU A 164 -4.58 -14.33 15.20
N ASP A 165 -3.39 -13.89 14.78
CA ASP A 165 -2.17 -14.71 14.69
C ASP A 165 -1.38 -14.82 16.01
N MET A 166 -1.97 -14.34 17.13
CA MET A 166 -1.34 -14.42 18.44
C MET A 166 -1.77 -15.71 19.16
N ASP A 167 -0.94 -16.74 19.09
CA ASP A 167 -0.98 -17.84 20.05
C ASP A 167 -0.94 -17.27 21.49
N ALA A 168 -1.82 -17.78 22.35
CA ALA A 168 -2.08 -17.31 23.71
C ALA A 168 -0.90 -17.41 24.70
N ASP A 169 0.29 -17.76 24.23
CA ASP A 169 1.45 -18.14 25.05
C ASP A 169 2.25 -16.96 25.63
N ASN A 170 1.89 -15.71 25.31
CA ASN A 170 2.62 -14.53 25.81
C ASN A 170 1.71 -13.37 26.25
N ALA A 171 0.89 -13.62 27.28
CA ALA A 171 -0.05 -12.63 27.85
C ALA A 171 0.62 -11.27 28.19
N GLN A 172 1.89 -11.28 28.62
CA GLN A 172 2.65 -10.07 28.93
C GLN A 172 2.94 -9.22 27.68
N GLU A 173 3.16 -9.87 26.55
CA GLU A 173 3.37 -9.20 25.26
C GLU A 173 2.06 -8.55 24.81
N ILE A 174 0.94 -9.27 24.86
CA ILE A 174 -0.39 -8.73 24.54
C ILE A 174 -0.71 -7.48 25.38
N GLU A 175 -0.44 -7.52 26.69
CA GLU A 175 -0.66 -6.37 27.58
C GLU A 175 0.22 -5.18 27.22
N ASN A 176 1.50 -5.41 26.92
CA ASN A 176 2.43 -4.38 26.48
C ASN A 176 1.96 -3.72 25.16
N LEU A 177 1.53 -4.54 24.20
CA LEU A 177 1.03 -4.07 22.91
C LEU A 177 -0.23 -3.21 23.05
N LYS A 178 -1.15 -3.58 23.97
CA LYS A 178 -2.35 -2.79 24.29
C LYS A 178 -2.00 -1.46 24.94
N ARG A 179 -1.07 -1.44 25.89
CA ARG A 179 -0.60 -0.21 26.54
C ARG A 179 0.00 0.77 25.54
N GLU A 180 0.84 0.27 24.63
CA GLU A 180 1.42 1.07 23.54
C GLU A 180 0.35 1.77 22.70
N THR A 181 -0.65 1.02 22.26
CA THR A 181 -1.77 1.55 21.47
C THR A 181 -2.52 2.63 22.23
N GLN A 182 -2.80 2.43 23.52
CA GLN A 182 -3.48 3.45 24.36
C GLN A 182 -2.65 4.74 24.52
N GLU A 183 -1.33 4.63 24.64
CA GLU A 183 -0.45 5.79 24.74
C GLU A 183 -0.40 6.58 23.41
N LEU A 184 -0.41 5.89 22.26
CA LEU A 184 -0.50 6.54 20.95
C LEU A 184 -1.84 7.22 20.73
N ILE A 185 -2.95 6.63 21.19
CA ILE A 185 -4.28 7.26 21.16
C ILE A 185 -4.27 8.58 21.95
N LYS A 186 -3.63 8.62 23.12
CA LYS A 186 -3.49 9.86 23.91
C LYS A 186 -2.64 10.89 23.17
N ILE A 187 -1.55 10.49 22.54
CA ILE A 187 -0.71 11.39 21.74
C ILE A 187 -1.53 11.97 20.57
N ARG A 188 -2.42 11.18 19.96
CA ARG A 188 -3.32 11.61 18.88
C ARG A 188 -4.23 12.77 19.28
N GLU A 189 -4.56 12.96 20.55
CA GLU A 189 -5.31 14.12 21.03
C GLU A 189 -4.55 15.45 20.83
N ALA A 190 -3.21 15.39 20.76
CA ALA A 190 -2.35 16.54 20.51
C ALA A 190 -2.19 16.86 19.01
N ILE A 191 -2.93 16.19 18.12
CA ILE A 191 -2.91 16.46 16.68
C ILE A 191 -3.19 17.95 16.42
N GLY A 192 -2.35 18.58 15.60
CA GLY A 192 -2.40 19.99 15.24
C GLY A 192 -1.51 20.89 16.09
N SER A 193 -1.02 20.41 17.23
CA SER A 193 -0.08 21.15 18.06
C SER A 193 1.34 21.16 17.46
N ASP A 194 2.09 22.24 17.69
CA ASP A 194 3.48 22.35 17.24
C ASP A 194 4.40 21.27 17.86
N ASN A 195 4.02 20.77 19.04
CA ASN A 195 4.74 19.73 19.77
C ASN A 195 4.36 18.30 19.33
N TYR A 196 3.37 18.14 18.46
CA TYR A 196 2.90 16.81 18.04
C TYR A 196 4.00 15.94 17.40
N PRO A 197 4.85 16.45 16.47
CA PRO A 197 5.96 15.67 15.93
C PRO A 197 6.95 15.20 17.01
N TYR A 198 7.23 16.02 18.00
CA TYR A 198 8.10 15.67 19.13
C TYR A 198 7.50 14.54 19.96
N LEU A 199 6.21 14.64 20.34
CA LEU A 199 5.53 13.63 21.13
C LEU A 199 5.51 12.27 20.43
N VAL A 200 5.21 12.25 19.13
CA VAL A 200 5.24 11.03 18.32
C VAL A 200 6.67 10.48 18.25
N PHE A 201 7.66 11.31 17.90
CA PHE A 201 9.04 10.88 17.78
C PHE A 201 9.59 10.27 19.07
N LYS A 202 9.45 11.01 20.18
CA LYS A 202 9.91 10.58 21.49
C LYS A 202 9.26 9.26 21.88
N LYS A 203 7.96 9.10 21.63
CA LYS A 203 7.26 7.85 21.93
C LYS A 203 7.86 6.66 21.17
N VAL A 204 7.92 6.75 19.84
CA VAL A 204 8.16 5.56 18.99
C VAL A 204 9.64 5.29 18.72
N PHE A 205 10.50 6.30 18.78
CA PHE A 205 11.93 6.16 18.51
C PHE A 205 12.82 6.26 19.75
N THR A 206 12.26 6.69 20.89
CA THR A 206 12.98 6.80 22.18
C THR A 206 12.37 5.90 23.25
N ASP A 207 11.16 6.20 23.71
CA ASP A 207 10.55 5.57 24.88
C ASP A 207 10.25 4.08 24.61
N ASP A 208 9.68 3.77 23.45
CA ASP A 208 9.37 2.39 23.06
C ASP A 208 10.63 1.56 22.81
N ILE A 209 11.69 2.16 22.27
CA ILE A 209 12.98 1.48 22.08
C ILE A 209 13.66 1.21 23.43
N ASN A 210 13.64 2.19 24.35
CA ASN A 210 14.16 2.01 25.71
C ASN A 210 13.41 0.90 26.46
N ARG A 211 12.09 0.84 26.32
CA ARG A 211 11.28 -0.23 26.91
C ARG A 211 11.61 -1.58 26.28
N LEU A 212 11.76 -1.64 24.96
CA LEU A 212 12.12 -2.85 24.23
C LEU A 212 13.52 -3.38 24.61
N LEU A 213 14.45 -2.49 24.96
CA LEU A 213 15.77 -2.86 25.47
C LEU A 213 15.73 -3.61 26.82
N THR A 214 14.64 -3.49 27.58
CA THR A 214 14.48 -4.25 28.84
C THR A 214 14.25 -5.76 28.60
N TRP A 215 13.97 -6.16 27.36
CA TRP A 215 13.73 -7.57 26.99
C TRP A 215 15.05 -8.28 26.66
N GLU A 216 15.93 -8.44 27.66
CA GLU A 216 17.32 -8.90 27.48
C GLU A 216 17.44 -10.22 26.70
N ASP A 217 16.52 -11.16 26.87
CA ASP A 217 16.54 -12.45 26.19
C ASP A 217 16.48 -12.34 24.65
N VAL A 218 15.79 -11.32 24.14
CA VAL A 218 15.65 -11.08 22.69
C VAL A 218 17.00 -10.68 22.07
N TRP A 219 17.78 -9.89 22.82
CA TRP A 219 19.04 -9.30 22.35
C TRP A 219 20.26 -10.21 22.55
N LYS A 220 20.09 -11.39 23.17
CA LYS A 220 21.16 -12.40 23.26
C LYS A 220 21.60 -12.92 21.89
N LYS A 221 20.69 -12.91 20.90
CA LYS A 221 20.92 -13.45 19.55
C LYS A 221 20.90 -12.39 18.44
N ARG A 222 20.70 -11.12 18.79
CA ARG A 222 20.50 -10.02 17.85
C ARG A 222 21.15 -8.75 18.38
N ALA A 223 21.58 -7.86 17.49
CA ALA A 223 22.07 -6.55 17.92
C ALA A 223 20.93 -5.77 18.62
N PRO A 224 21.17 -5.20 19.82
CA PRO A 224 20.17 -4.39 20.50
C PRO A 224 19.91 -3.09 19.73
N PRO A 225 18.66 -2.61 19.66
CA PRO A 225 18.32 -1.37 18.98
C PRO A 225 18.91 -0.16 19.70
N LYS A 226 19.20 0.91 18.96
CA LYS A 226 19.77 2.16 19.51
C LYS A 226 18.70 3.26 19.51
N PRO A 227 18.19 3.70 20.68
CA PRO A 227 17.21 4.77 20.75
C PRO A 227 17.73 6.05 20.09
N LEU A 228 16.86 6.76 19.37
CA LEU A 228 17.17 8.09 18.86
C LEU A 228 16.70 9.15 19.87
N VAL A 229 17.38 10.28 19.89
CA VAL A 229 17.04 11.43 20.76
C VAL A 229 16.70 12.62 19.87
N TYR A 230 15.52 13.20 20.09
CA TYR A 230 14.97 14.25 19.23
C TYR A 230 15.89 15.47 19.19
N GLU A 231 16.33 15.95 20.35
CA GLU A 231 17.13 17.16 20.51
C GLU A 231 18.51 17.02 19.85
N THR A 232 19.09 15.81 19.89
CA THR A 232 20.37 15.50 19.24
C THR A 232 20.26 15.62 17.73
N LEU A 233 19.18 15.07 17.15
CA LEU A 233 18.91 15.15 15.72
C LEU A 233 18.51 16.57 15.31
N GLU A 234 17.73 17.29 16.11
CA GLU A 234 17.29 18.65 15.87
C GLU A 234 18.49 19.61 15.77
N ASN A 235 19.39 19.56 16.75
CA ASN A 235 20.58 20.42 16.85
C ASN A 235 21.69 20.04 15.85
N GLY A 236 21.54 18.95 15.10
CA GLY A 236 22.53 18.51 14.11
C GLY A 236 23.80 17.93 14.74
N VAL A 237 23.77 17.56 16.02
CA VAL A 237 24.87 16.89 16.72
C VAL A 237 24.81 15.41 16.36
N ILE A 238 25.08 15.07 15.10
CA ILE A 238 25.18 13.68 14.68
C ILE A 238 26.66 13.37 14.51
N ASP A 239 27.15 12.44 15.32
CA ASP A 239 28.45 11.80 15.12
C ASP A 239 28.46 11.18 13.72
N ASN A 240 29.44 11.55 12.88
CA ASN A 240 29.62 11.02 11.52
C ASN A 240 30.09 9.55 11.54
N GLY A 241 29.53 8.73 12.44
CA GLY A 241 29.78 7.31 12.57
C GLY A 241 29.01 6.55 11.50
N THR A 242 29.76 5.87 10.63
CA THR A 242 29.35 4.99 9.52
C THR A 242 28.65 5.66 8.32
N GLY A 243 29.24 6.75 7.85
CA GLY A 243 29.09 7.18 6.46
C GLY A 243 29.72 6.19 5.48
N GLN A 244 28.97 5.21 5.02
CA GLN A 244 29.26 4.48 3.78
C GLN A 244 27.97 3.85 3.27
N TYR A 245 27.20 4.58 2.44
CA TYR A 245 26.43 4.08 1.28
C TYR A 245 25.85 5.29 0.52
N SER A 246 26.67 6.28 0.18
CA SER A 246 26.35 7.19 -0.93
C SER A 246 26.93 6.63 -2.22
N SER A 247 26.45 5.46 -2.63
CA SER A 247 26.50 5.10 -4.05
C SER A 247 25.38 5.89 -4.73
N ASN A 248 25.67 7.15 -5.09
CA ASN A 248 24.84 7.90 -6.03
C ASN A 248 24.88 7.19 -7.38
N SER A 249 23.99 6.22 -7.57
CA SER A 249 23.73 5.57 -8.86
C SER A 249 22.32 5.84 -9.38
N GLY A 250 21.52 6.63 -8.65
CA GLY A 250 20.18 7.06 -9.07
C GLY A 250 20.25 8.34 -9.90
N THR A 251 19.61 8.34 -11.07
CA THR A 251 19.49 9.53 -11.93
C THR A 251 18.32 10.43 -11.52
N LEU A 252 17.41 9.91 -10.69
CA LEU A 252 16.24 10.60 -10.16
C LEU A 252 16.44 10.96 -8.68
N GLU A 253 15.90 12.10 -8.25
CA GLU A 253 15.99 12.58 -6.86
C GLU A 253 15.43 11.56 -5.86
N ASP A 254 14.31 10.91 -6.19
CA ASP A 254 13.65 9.91 -5.34
C ASP A 254 14.43 8.60 -5.18
N GLN A 255 15.47 8.36 -5.98
CA GLN A 255 16.35 7.19 -5.87
C GLN A 255 17.50 7.42 -4.90
N ARG A 256 17.69 8.65 -4.42
CA ARG A 256 18.68 8.97 -3.39
C ARG A 256 18.16 8.50 -2.03
N VAL A 257 19.01 7.80 -1.29
CA VAL A 257 18.73 7.49 0.12
C VAL A 257 19.00 8.73 0.97
N TRP A 258 17.99 9.15 1.74
CA TRP A 258 18.12 10.26 2.68
C TRP A 258 19.06 9.90 3.84
N SER A 259 19.86 10.86 4.28
CA SER A 259 20.65 10.76 5.50
C SER A 259 19.75 10.73 6.75
N LEU A 260 20.31 10.37 7.91
CA LEU A 260 19.55 10.34 9.16
C LEU A 260 18.88 11.69 9.49
N LYS A 261 19.61 12.80 9.30
CA LYS A 261 19.10 14.16 9.52
C LYS A 261 17.99 14.53 8.53
N GLU A 262 18.13 14.13 7.26
CA GLU A 262 17.10 14.38 6.26
C GLU A 262 15.82 13.59 6.56
N ASN A 263 15.93 12.30 6.90
CA ASN A 263 14.78 11.51 7.34
C ASN A 263 14.10 12.15 8.56
N PHE A 264 14.86 12.61 9.56
CA PHE A 264 14.31 13.32 10.70
C PHE A 264 13.53 14.59 10.30
N ASN A 265 14.11 15.43 9.44
CA ASN A 265 13.45 16.65 9.00
C ASN A 265 12.16 16.36 8.20
N VAL A 266 12.21 15.38 7.30
CA VAL A 266 11.04 14.94 6.51
C VAL A 266 9.96 14.31 7.40
N PHE A 267 10.34 13.53 8.41
CA PHE A 267 9.41 13.02 9.41
C PHE A 267 8.68 14.15 10.12
N VAL A 268 9.42 15.14 10.64
CA VAL A 268 8.81 16.27 11.37
C VAL A 268 7.89 17.08 10.46
N ASP A 269 8.31 17.35 9.22
CA ASP A 269 7.52 18.10 8.25
C ASP A 269 6.25 17.36 7.80
N SER A 270 6.37 16.08 7.43
CA SER A 270 5.24 15.25 7.00
C SER A 270 4.21 15.06 8.12
N VAL A 271 4.65 14.86 9.37
CA VAL A 271 3.72 14.80 10.52
C VAL A 271 2.95 16.10 10.67
N ARG A 272 3.58 17.27 10.48
CA ARG A 272 2.87 18.57 10.53
C ARG A 272 1.87 18.72 9.39
N ARG A 273 2.24 18.38 8.16
CA ARG A 273 1.36 18.44 6.98
C ARG A 273 0.14 17.53 7.15
N LEU A 274 0.38 16.26 7.45
CA LEU A 274 -0.67 15.26 7.69
C LEU A 274 -1.57 15.64 8.86
N SER A 275 -1.00 16.18 9.94
CA SER A 275 -1.75 16.63 11.10
C SER A 275 -2.71 17.79 10.76
N LYS A 276 -2.26 18.78 9.98
CA LYS A 276 -3.13 19.86 9.50
C LYS A 276 -4.22 19.35 8.57
N ARG A 277 -3.88 18.42 7.67
CA ARG A 277 -4.83 17.80 6.74
C ARG A 277 -5.90 17.00 7.46
N ALA A 278 -5.52 16.16 8.41
CA ALA A 278 -6.44 15.38 9.23
C ALA A 278 -7.44 16.25 10.01
N LEU A 279 -6.99 17.39 10.57
CA LEU A 279 -7.89 18.34 11.23
C LEU A 279 -8.87 18.99 10.26
N LYS A 280 -8.40 19.34 9.06
CA LYS A 280 -9.27 19.94 8.03
C LYS A 280 -10.36 18.95 7.60
N GLU A 281 -9.99 17.72 7.29
CA GLU A 281 -10.95 16.69 6.88
C GLU A 281 -11.94 16.36 7.99
N LYS A 282 -11.48 16.27 9.25
CA LYS A 282 -12.38 16.07 10.41
C LYS A 282 -13.33 17.23 10.67
N ALA A 283 -12.95 18.44 10.30
CA ALA A 283 -13.84 19.60 10.41
C ALA A 283 -14.95 19.57 9.35
N GLU A 284 -14.70 18.94 8.20
CA GLU A 284 -15.67 18.76 7.11
C GLU A 284 -16.55 17.52 7.36
N ASP A 285 -15.97 16.42 7.83
CA ASP A 285 -16.63 15.17 8.20
C ASP A 285 -16.02 14.58 9.48
N PRO A 286 -16.75 14.56 10.62
CA PRO A 286 -16.25 14.00 11.88
C PRO A 286 -15.81 12.54 11.82
N THR A 287 -16.27 11.78 10.83
CA THR A 287 -15.89 10.37 10.61
C THR A 287 -14.69 10.21 9.70
N ALA A 288 -14.17 11.29 9.11
CA ALA A 288 -13.03 11.26 8.23
C ALA A 288 -11.75 10.78 8.94
N SER A 289 -11.01 9.94 8.22
CA SER A 289 -9.72 9.40 8.63
C SER A 289 -8.80 9.31 7.42
N LEU A 290 -7.50 9.54 7.61
CA LEU A 290 -6.53 9.40 6.53
C LEU A 290 -6.14 7.93 6.38
N SER A 291 -6.18 7.41 5.15
CA SER A 291 -5.56 6.14 4.80
C SER A 291 -4.29 6.39 3.99
N PHE A 292 -3.38 5.41 3.99
CA PHE A 292 -2.16 5.53 3.20
C PHE A 292 -2.46 5.39 1.70
N ASP A 293 -2.07 6.39 0.92
CA ASP A 293 -1.99 6.31 -0.53
C ASP A 293 -0.54 6.49 -1.00
N LYS A 294 -0.06 5.57 -1.84
CA LYS A 294 1.30 5.60 -2.42
C LYS A 294 1.51 6.78 -3.38
N ASP A 295 0.43 7.37 -3.88
CA ASP A 295 0.44 8.51 -4.79
C ASP A 295 0.20 9.84 -4.06
N ASP A 296 0.01 9.81 -2.74
CA ASP A 296 0.02 10.97 -1.86
C ASP A 296 1.44 11.22 -1.31
N ASP A 297 2.03 12.35 -1.69
CA ASP A 297 3.38 12.74 -1.28
C ASP A 297 3.50 12.92 0.24
N ASP A 298 2.49 13.43 0.93
CA ASP A 298 2.55 13.63 2.39
C ASP A 298 2.64 12.27 3.11
N ALA A 299 1.81 11.31 2.71
CA ALA A 299 1.79 9.96 3.28
C ALA A 299 3.06 9.17 2.92
N LEU A 300 3.53 9.27 1.67
CA LEU A 300 4.74 8.59 1.24
C LEU A 300 6.01 9.14 1.91
N ASP A 301 6.10 10.47 2.09
CA ASP A 301 7.19 11.11 2.84
C ASP A 301 7.21 10.60 4.29
N PHE A 302 6.06 10.57 4.94
CA PHE A 302 5.92 10.05 6.30
C PHE A 302 6.39 8.60 6.39
N VAL A 303 5.89 7.71 5.53
CA VAL A 303 6.23 6.29 5.57
C VAL A 303 7.72 6.08 5.30
N THR A 304 8.29 6.79 4.32
CA THR A 304 9.71 6.69 3.97
C THR A 304 10.60 7.12 5.12
N ALA A 305 10.38 8.33 5.65
CA ALA A 305 11.17 8.87 6.74
C ALA A 305 11.07 8.02 8.02
N THR A 306 9.85 7.62 8.38
CA THR A 306 9.56 6.79 9.55
C THR A 306 10.21 5.41 9.45
N ALA A 307 10.10 4.75 8.29
CA ALA A 307 10.68 3.42 8.07
C ALA A 307 12.21 3.45 8.10
N ASN A 308 12.82 4.52 7.56
CA ASN A 308 14.27 4.70 7.57
C ASN A 308 14.82 5.02 8.97
N LEU A 309 14.15 5.88 9.74
CA LEU A 309 14.49 6.13 11.14
C LEU A 309 14.45 4.83 11.96
N ARG A 310 13.41 4.02 11.77
CA ARG A 310 13.33 2.69 12.39
C ARG A 310 14.42 1.75 11.89
N SER A 311 14.70 1.73 10.58
CA SER A 311 15.75 0.89 10.02
C SER A 311 17.11 1.24 10.64
N TYR A 312 17.43 2.52 10.81
CA TYR A 312 18.64 2.98 11.47
C TYR A 312 18.74 2.49 12.93
N ILE A 313 17.65 2.56 13.70
CA ILE A 313 17.60 2.08 15.09
C ILE A 313 17.98 0.60 15.21
N PHE A 314 17.57 -0.22 14.25
CA PHE A 314 17.79 -1.67 14.23
C PHE A 314 18.98 -2.11 13.36
N ASP A 315 19.84 -1.17 12.93
CA ASP A 315 21.00 -1.44 12.06
C ASP A 315 20.62 -2.13 10.72
N ILE A 316 19.47 -1.74 10.17
CA ILE A 316 18.93 -2.19 8.88
C ILE A 316 19.22 -1.14 7.82
N LYS A 317 19.52 -1.60 6.60
CA LYS A 317 19.74 -0.71 5.44
C LYS A 317 18.52 0.19 5.19
N MET A 318 18.74 1.51 5.15
CA MET A 318 17.74 2.49 4.73
C MET A 318 17.48 2.43 3.22
N ASN A 319 16.28 2.80 2.81
CA ASN A 319 15.82 2.75 1.43
C ASN A 319 15.50 4.15 0.90
N SER A 320 15.55 4.29 -0.43
CA SER A 320 15.14 5.51 -1.12
C SER A 320 13.62 5.67 -1.11
N LYS A 321 13.10 6.89 -1.33
CA LYS A 321 11.65 7.13 -1.46
C LYS A 321 11.05 6.28 -2.59
N PHE A 322 11.80 6.08 -3.68
CA PHE A 322 11.42 5.22 -4.79
C PHE A 322 11.22 3.76 -4.36
N ASP A 323 12.19 3.19 -3.64
CA ASP A 323 12.12 1.79 -3.18
C ASP A 323 10.99 1.61 -2.15
N VAL A 324 10.83 2.57 -1.23
CA VAL A 324 9.74 2.55 -0.24
C VAL A 324 8.39 2.63 -0.96
N LYS A 325 8.23 3.50 -1.97
CA LYS A 325 7.00 3.58 -2.76
C LYS A 325 6.64 2.24 -3.41
N ALA A 326 7.64 1.56 -3.99
CA ALA A 326 7.44 0.25 -4.61
C ALA A 326 6.98 -0.81 -3.60
N MET A 327 7.66 -0.89 -2.44
CA MET A 327 7.36 -1.85 -1.38
C MET A 327 6.05 -1.56 -0.65
N ALA A 328 5.83 -0.31 -0.21
CA ALA A 328 4.64 0.10 0.54
C ALA A 328 3.37 0.06 -0.33
N GLY A 329 3.50 0.42 -1.61
CA GLY A 329 2.41 0.43 -2.57
C GLY A 329 2.12 -0.90 -3.24
N ASN A 330 2.89 -1.97 -2.95
CA ASN A 330 2.85 -3.25 -3.66
C ASN A 330 2.84 -3.05 -5.19
N ILE A 331 3.73 -2.19 -5.70
CA ILE A 331 3.70 -1.77 -7.10
C ILE A 331 4.12 -2.95 -7.98
N ILE A 332 3.19 -3.43 -8.80
CA ILE A 332 3.44 -4.42 -9.84
C ILE A 332 4.00 -3.68 -11.06
N PRO A 333 5.22 -4.01 -11.55
CA PRO A 333 5.75 -3.44 -12.77
C PRO A 333 4.80 -3.71 -13.94
N ALA A 334 4.58 -2.72 -14.80
CA ALA A 334 3.68 -2.87 -15.94
C ALA A 334 4.16 -2.06 -17.14
N ILE A 335 4.15 -2.69 -18.32
CA ILE A 335 4.61 -2.08 -19.57
C ILE A 335 3.58 -2.30 -20.69
N ALA A 336 3.49 -1.32 -21.60
CA ALA A 336 2.49 -1.32 -22.65
C ALA A 336 2.58 -2.55 -23.58
N THR A 337 3.80 -3.03 -23.85
CA THR A 337 4.04 -4.16 -24.77
C THR A 337 3.44 -5.46 -24.25
N THR A 338 3.69 -5.81 -22.98
CA THR A 338 3.12 -7.02 -22.37
C THR A 338 1.60 -6.95 -22.34
N ASN A 339 1.05 -5.81 -21.93
CA ASN A 339 -0.40 -5.59 -21.92
C ASN A 339 -1.03 -5.74 -23.31
N ALA A 340 -0.38 -5.22 -24.35
CA ALA A 340 -0.86 -5.33 -25.72
C ALA A 340 -0.81 -6.77 -26.24
N ILE A 341 0.25 -7.52 -25.93
CA ILE A 341 0.37 -8.94 -26.30
C ILE A 341 -0.74 -9.76 -25.64
N ILE A 342 -0.94 -9.59 -24.33
CA ILE A 342 -1.97 -10.34 -23.59
C ILE A 342 -3.38 -9.96 -24.06
N ALA A 343 -3.68 -8.67 -24.26
CA ALA A 343 -4.96 -8.23 -24.79
C ALA A 343 -5.23 -8.77 -26.21
N GLY A 344 -4.19 -8.94 -27.04
CA GLY A 344 -4.32 -9.60 -28.34
C GLY A 344 -4.69 -11.07 -28.22
N ASN A 345 -4.03 -11.80 -27.31
CA ASN A 345 -4.35 -13.22 -27.05
C ASN A 345 -5.75 -13.39 -26.45
N ASP A 346 -6.21 -12.45 -25.63
CA ASP A 346 -7.59 -12.42 -25.13
C ASP A 346 -8.61 -12.32 -26.27
N CYS A 347 -8.35 -11.46 -27.25
CA CYS A 347 -9.19 -11.37 -28.45
C CYS A 347 -9.14 -12.67 -29.27
N ASP A 348 -7.96 -13.25 -29.48
CA ASP A 348 -7.82 -14.50 -30.24
C ASP A 348 -8.54 -15.68 -29.56
N ALA A 349 -8.49 -15.76 -28.23
CA ALA A 349 -9.20 -16.80 -27.45
C ALA A 349 -10.73 -16.60 -27.41
N SER A 350 -11.22 -15.42 -27.77
CA SER A 350 -12.66 -15.12 -27.82
C SER A 350 -13.34 -15.58 -29.11
N PHE A 351 -12.58 -15.74 -30.20
CA PHE A 351 -13.03 -16.30 -31.47
C PHE A 351 -13.04 -17.82 -31.45
#